data_AF-A0A660MC84-F1
#
_entry.id   AF-A0A660MC84-F1
#
_cell.length_a   1.000
_cell.length_b   1.000
_cell.length_c   1.000
_cell.angle_alpha   90.00
_cell.angle_beta   90.00
_cell.angle_gamma   90.00
#
_symmetry.space_group_name_H-M   'P 1'
#
loop_
_entity.id
_entity.type
_entity.pdbx_description
1 polymer ?
#
loop_
_entity_poly.entity_id
_entity_poly.type
_entity_poly.pdbx_seq_one_letter_code
_entity_poly.pdbx_strand_id
1 'polypeptide(L)'
;MTTRLFGIRHHGAGSARHLIAALREYQPDCILLEGPPEADALLPLAAEADMQPPVALLAYRPDAPQQAVYYPFAAFSPEWQAMRYAAQAGIPLQFCDLPLAHSLYKEETPDDSDENAAEDAAPEDDEIDSEDGGEAEDEDTAEEPRHSDPFDELAAIAGLPDGEAFWEALVEQRRDSTEIFAAVAEAVTALREARGEAAPRDALREAWMRKTLRQAEKTCQRIAVVCGAWHVPALAAQVAAKDDNALLKGLAKVKVDCTWIPWTNSRLSFASGYGAGLAAPGWYAHLWAHPDDDGVRWIGRAAALLRDKGHDISAAHVIETVRLASASAALRGQSQPRLADHLEALTAIVGMGDDTVLRLIEREWLIGDAIGSVPAATPQLPLIADVQAQRKKLRLAESDEAKTLELDLRKPLDLQRSIHFHRMRLLGIDDAETLPARGKGTFKEAWSYRYQPESHITLTERAPYGNTLAAAVQGYVAERLQQARSLAELTALLAAVLPADLPAL
;
A
#
# COMPACT_ATOMS: atom_id res chain seq x y z
N MET A 1 -33.80 -8.00 -13.98
CA MET A 1 -32.58 -7.52 -13.32
C MET A 1 -31.48 -8.51 -13.65
N THR A 2 -30.34 -8.02 -14.09
CA THR A 2 -29.17 -8.84 -14.36
C THR A 2 -28.06 -8.31 -13.47
N THR A 3 -27.36 -9.22 -12.79
CA THR A 3 -26.19 -8.90 -11.97
C THR A 3 -25.00 -9.65 -12.57
N ARG A 4 -23.88 -8.96 -12.80
CA ARG A 4 -22.60 -9.59 -13.16
C ARG A 4 -21.60 -9.39 -12.03
N LEU A 5 -20.91 -10.46 -11.65
CA LEU A 5 -19.86 -10.46 -10.64
C LEU A 5 -18.51 -10.45 -11.34
N PHE A 6 -17.63 -9.53 -10.95
CA PHE A 6 -16.30 -9.36 -11.49
C PHE A 6 -15.29 -9.58 -10.37
N GLY A 7 -14.82 -10.83 -10.25
CA GLY A 7 -13.77 -11.22 -9.32
C GLY A 7 -12.41 -10.72 -9.80
N ILE A 8 -11.76 -9.89 -8.98
CA ILE A 8 -10.48 -9.27 -9.30
C ILE A 8 -9.40 -9.64 -8.28
N ARG A 9 -8.14 -9.45 -8.69
CA ARG A 9 -7.01 -9.28 -7.78
C ARG A 9 -6.69 -7.78 -7.68
N HIS A 10 -6.41 -7.31 -6.47
CA HIS A 10 -5.95 -5.94 -6.24
C HIS A 10 -4.67 -5.67 -7.06
N HIS A 11 -4.53 -4.45 -7.57
CA HIS A 11 -3.30 -3.99 -8.22
C HIS A 11 -2.84 -4.78 -9.48
N GLY A 12 -3.75 -5.46 -10.19
CA GLY A 12 -3.43 -6.16 -11.45
C GLY A 12 -3.70 -5.33 -12.72
N ALA A 13 -2.67 -5.06 -13.52
CA ALA A 13 -2.81 -4.26 -14.77
C ALA A 13 -3.67 -4.96 -15.84
N GLY A 14 -3.51 -6.26 -16.03
CA GLY A 14 -4.37 -7.09 -16.86
C GLY A 14 -5.77 -7.20 -16.25
N SER A 15 -5.89 -7.47 -14.94
CA SER A 15 -7.19 -7.47 -14.25
C SER A 15 -7.97 -6.16 -14.47
N ALA A 16 -7.29 -5.02 -14.40
CA ALA A 16 -7.89 -3.70 -14.63
C ALA A 16 -8.35 -3.51 -16.08
N ARG A 17 -7.55 -3.94 -17.06
CA ARG A 17 -7.95 -3.92 -18.49
C ARG A 17 -9.18 -4.77 -18.76
N HIS A 18 -9.19 -6.01 -18.25
CA HIS A 18 -10.33 -6.93 -18.39
C HIS A 18 -11.59 -6.34 -17.75
N LEU A 19 -11.47 -5.75 -16.56
CA LEU A 19 -12.61 -5.11 -15.89
C LEU A 19 -13.16 -3.94 -16.71
N ILE A 20 -12.30 -3.04 -17.21
CA ILE A 20 -12.76 -1.92 -18.04
C ILE A 20 -13.47 -2.42 -19.31
N ALA A 21 -12.90 -3.42 -19.99
CA ALA A 21 -13.52 -4.02 -21.16
C ALA A 21 -14.89 -4.62 -20.83
N ALA A 22 -14.97 -5.38 -19.73
CA ALA A 22 -16.19 -6.01 -19.28
C ALA A 22 -17.24 -5.01 -18.80
N LEU A 23 -16.86 -3.87 -18.21
CA LEU A 23 -17.78 -2.79 -17.84
C LEU A 23 -18.30 -2.05 -19.09
N ARG A 24 -17.47 -1.86 -20.13
CA ARG A 24 -17.88 -1.22 -21.39
C ARG A 24 -18.83 -2.07 -22.22
N GLU A 25 -18.61 -3.39 -22.27
CA GLU A 25 -19.56 -4.35 -22.84
C GLU A 25 -20.80 -4.46 -21.92
N TYR A 26 -20.51 -4.54 -20.63
CA TYR A 26 -21.37 -4.52 -19.46
C TYR A 26 -22.49 -3.50 -19.53
N GLN A 27 -22.09 -2.24 -19.76
CA GLN A 27 -22.88 -1.03 -19.58
C GLN A 27 -23.81 -1.12 -18.34
N PRO A 28 -23.26 -1.31 -17.12
CA PRO A 28 -24.08 -1.35 -15.92
C PRO A 28 -24.75 0.00 -15.67
N ASP A 29 -25.91 -0.01 -15.00
CA ASP A 29 -26.56 1.19 -14.49
C ASP A 29 -26.20 1.51 -13.03
N CYS A 30 -25.54 0.58 -12.32
CA CYS A 30 -24.80 0.87 -11.10
C CYS A 30 -23.61 -0.08 -10.89
N ILE A 31 -22.65 0.37 -10.08
CA ILE A 31 -21.51 -0.45 -9.64
C ILE A 31 -21.53 -0.59 -8.12
N LEU A 32 -21.42 -1.82 -7.64
CA LEU A 32 -21.09 -2.13 -6.25
C LEU A 32 -19.61 -2.49 -6.20
N LEU A 33 -18.83 -1.73 -5.44
CA LEU A 33 -17.39 -1.92 -5.33
C LEU A 33 -17.05 -2.42 -3.93
N GLU A 34 -16.18 -3.43 -3.82
CA GLU A 34 -15.62 -3.80 -2.53
C GLU A 34 -14.80 -2.64 -1.94
N GLY A 35 -15.13 -2.29 -0.70
CA GLY A 35 -14.53 -1.21 0.05
C GLY A 35 -15.49 -0.71 1.14
N PRO A 36 -15.04 0.20 2.00
CA PRO A 36 -15.80 0.62 3.17
C PRO A 36 -16.88 1.66 2.81
N PRO A 37 -18.16 1.46 3.19
CA PRO A 37 -19.25 2.40 2.91
C PRO A 37 -19.04 3.78 3.54
N GLU A 38 -18.22 3.90 4.59
CA GLU A 38 -17.84 5.20 5.18
C GLU A 38 -17.14 6.13 4.18
N ALA A 39 -16.57 5.59 3.10
CA ALA A 39 -15.86 6.36 2.08
C ALA A 39 -16.72 6.75 0.86
N ASP A 40 -18.01 6.41 0.81
CA ASP A 40 -18.89 6.70 -0.34
C ASP A 40 -18.90 8.19 -0.71
N ALA A 41 -18.88 9.08 0.31
CA ALA A 41 -18.87 10.53 0.10
C ALA A 41 -17.58 11.05 -0.59
N LEU A 42 -16.52 10.25 -0.59
CA LEU A 42 -15.22 10.60 -1.17
C LEU A 42 -15.05 10.09 -2.61
N LEU A 43 -15.96 9.25 -3.10
CA LEU A 43 -15.92 8.71 -4.46
C LEU A 43 -15.85 9.80 -5.56
N PRO A 44 -16.57 10.94 -5.45
CA PRO A 44 -16.47 11.99 -6.47
C PRO A 44 -15.05 12.53 -6.67
N LEU A 45 -14.20 12.52 -5.62
CA LEU A 45 -12.83 13.00 -5.70
C LEU A 45 -11.94 12.13 -6.61
N ALA A 46 -12.27 10.86 -6.80
CA ALA A 46 -11.56 9.99 -7.73
C ALA A 46 -11.67 10.46 -9.18
N ALA A 47 -12.67 11.30 -9.51
CA ALA A 47 -12.88 11.87 -10.83
C ALA A 47 -11.98 13.09 -11.11
N GLU A 48 -11.50 13.78 -10.07
CA GLU A 48 -10.74 15.02 -10.19
C GLU A 48 -9.41 14.83 -10.91
N ALA A 49 -8.97 15.86 -11.65
CA ALA A 49 -7.73 15.80 -12.43
C ALA A 49 -6.47 15.75 -11.54
N ASP A 50 -6.51 16.41 -10.37
CA ASP A 50 -5.39 16.44 -9.43
C ASP A 50 -5.29 15.17 -8.56
N MET A 51 -6.27 14.26 -8.67
CA MET A 51 -6.24 12.96 -8.01
C MET A 51 -5.44 11.96 -8.84
N GLN A 52 -4.14 11.86 -8.55
CA GLN A 52 -3.20 11.03 -9.30
C GLN A 52 -2.66 9.91 -8.41
N PRO A 53 -2.94 8.62 -8.72
CA PRO A 53 -2.38 7.51 -7.96
C PRO A 53 -0.84 7.40 -8.11
N PRO A 54 -0.12 6.79 -7.15
CA PRO A 54 -0.65 6.01 -6.04
C PRO A 54 -1.26 6.86 -4.91
N VAL A 55 -2.51 6.58 -4.56
CA VAL A 55 -3.24 7.24 -3.45
C VAL A 55 -3.83 6.17 -2.54
N ALA A 56 -4.10 6.50 -1.29
CA ALA A 56 -4.78 5.60 -0.38
C ALA A 56 -6.00 6.28 0.23
N LEU A 57 -7.07 5.51 0.37
CA LEU A 57 -8.15 5.85 1.27
C LEU A 57 -7.71 5.44 2.69
N LEU A 58 -7.54 6.43 3.54
CA LEU A 58 -7.25 6.27 4.96
C LEU A 58 -8.58 6.31 5.72
N ALA A 59 -8.90 5.22 6.42
CA ALA A 59 -10.03 5.15 7.34
C ALA A 59 -9.52 4.93 8.76
N TYR A 60 -9.99 5.72 9.72
CA TYR A 60 -9.48 5.72 11.08
C TYR A 60 -10.57 6.03 12.12
N ARG A 61 -10.31 5.65 13.37
CA ARG A 61 -11.10 6.06 14.53
C ARG A 61 -10.73 7.47 14.97
N PRO A 62 -11.64 8.47 14.96
CA PRO A 62 -11.29 9.84 15.37
C PRO A 62 -10.82 9.98 16.82
N ASP A 63 -11.28 9.08 17.69
CA ASP A 63 -10.91 8.98 19.11
C ASP A 63 -9.61 8.20 19.35
N ALA A 64 -9.20 7.38 18.39
CA ALA A 64 -7.96 6.62 18.44
C ALA A 64 -7.33 6.51 17.03
N PRO A 65 -6.73 7.59 16.47
CA PRO A 65 -6.31 7.64 15.07
C PRO A 65 -5.31 6.56 14.64
N GLN A 66 -4.56 5.98 15.57
CA GLN A 66 -3.67 4.85 15.30
C GLN A 66 -4.43 3.55 14.93
N GLN A 67 -5.70 3.44 15.31
CA GLN A 67 -6.59 2.39 14.82
C GLN A 67 -7.13 2.80 13.44
N ALA A 68 -6.33 2.51 12.43
CA ALA A 68 -6.58 2.89 11.05
C ALA A 68 -6.30 1.75 10.07
N VAL A 69 -6.89 1.86 8.88
CA VAL A 69 -6.66 0.96 7.75
C VAL A 69 -6.44 1.81 6.50
N TYR A 70 -5.50 1.38 5.68
CA TYR A 70 -5.22 1.96 4.37
C TYR A 70 -5.77 1.06 3.27
N TYR A 71 -6.47 1.66 2.32
CA TYR A 71 -6.86 1.04 1.05
C TYR A 71 -6.09 1.76 -0.05
N PRO A 72 -4.89 1.26 -0.41
CA PRO A 72 -4.09 1.88 -1.45
C PRO A 72 -4.65 1.56 -2.84
N PHE A 73 -4.45 2.48 -3.78
CA PHE A 73 -4.88 2.37 -5.16
C PHE A 73 -3.77 2.87 -6.08
N ALA A 74 -3.49 2.10 -7.12
CA ALA A 74 -2.59 2.47 -8.20
C ALA A 74 -3.39 2.78 -9.48
N ALA A 75 -2.75 3.41 -10.47
CA ALA A 75 -3.38 3.62 -11.78
C ALA A 75 -3.86 2.31 -12.42
N PHE A 76 -3.23 1.19 -12.08
CA PHE A 76 -3.54 -0.13 -12.58
C PHE A 76 -4.36 -0.99 -11.60
N SER A 77 -4.90 -0.40 -10.52
CA SER A 77 -5.87 -1.08 -9.66
C SER A 77 -7.23 -1.20 -10.36
N PRO A 78 -7.83 -2.40 -10.46
CA PRO A 78 -9.14 -2.54 -11.08
C PRO A 78 -10.24 -1.72 -10.38
N GLU A 79 -10.17 -1.59 -9.05
CA GLU A 79 -11.06 -0.78 -8.22
C GLU A 79 -10.96 0.71 -8.57
N TRP A 80 -9.72 1.20 -8.72
CA TRP A 80 -9.45 2.56 -9.18
C TRP A 80 -10.10 2.80 -10.54
N GLN A 81 -9.95 1.85 -11.46
CA GLN A 81 -10.55 1.92 -12.78
C GLN A 81 -12.08 1.82 -12.75
N ALA A 82 -12.68 1.06 -11.83
CA ALA A 82 -14.13 1.04 -11.62
C ALA A 82 -14.66 2.40 -11.15
N MET A 83 -13.97 3.05 -10.20
CA MET A 83 -14.30 4.41 -9.75
C MET A 83 -14.20 5.43 -10.89
N ARG A 84 -13.11 5.40 -11.66
CA ARG A 84 -12.93 6.27 -12.83
C ARG A 84 -13.98 6.02 -13.91
N TYR A 85 -14.32 4.76 -14.19
CA TYR A 85 -15.35 4.39 -15.15
C TYR A 85 -16.71 4.92 -14.73
N ALA A 86 -17.11 4.70 -13.46
CA ALA A 86 -18.40 5.15 -12.95
C ALA A 86 -18.56 6.68 -13.05
N ALA A 87 -17.51 7.41 -12.65
CA ALA A 87 -17.48 8.87 -12.75
C ALA A 87 -17.58 9.35 -14.21
N GLN A 88 -16.85 8.72 -15.14
CA GLN A 88 -16.89 9.09 -16.57
C GLN A 88 -18.23 8.76 -17.22
N ALA A 89 -18.85 7.63 -16.85
CA ALA A 89 -20.14 7.21 -17.37
C ALA A 89 -21.34 7.90 -16.69
N GLY A 90 -21.10 8.62 -15.58
CA GLY A 90 -22.15 9.27 -14.80
C GLY A 90 -23.11 8.29 -14.12
N ILE A 91 -22.63 7.08 -13.79
CA ILE A 91 -23.44 6.04 -13.13
C ILE A 91 -23.11 5.99 -11.63
N PRO A 92 -24.09 5.65 -10.77
CA PRO A 92 -23.86 5.50 -9.35
C PRO A 92 -22.89 4.35 -9.07
N LEU A 93 -21.92 4.63 -8.19
CA LEU A 93 -21.06 3.64 -7.56
C LEU A 93 -21.20 3.79 -6.04
N GLN A 94 -21.29 2.67 -5.34
CA GLN A 94 -21.26 2.64 -3.88
C GLN A 94 -20.37 1.48 -3.41
N PHE A 95 -19.75 1.66 -2.26
CA PHE A 95 -19.03 0.62 -1.58
C PHE A 95 -19.99 -0.40 -0.95
N CYS A 96 -19.63 -1.68 -0.97
CA CYS A 96 -20.53 -2.75 -0.53
C CYS A 96 -19.95 -3.69 0.55
N ASP A 97 -18.75 -3.45 1.06
CA ASP A 97 -18.15 -4.30 2.09
C ASP A 97 -18.69 -3.99 3.50
N LEU A 98 -18.34 -4.83 4.48
CA LEU A 98 -18.68 -4.63 5.88
C LEU A 98 -18.17 -3.25 6.36
N PRO A 99 -19.02 -2.43 7.00
CA PRO A 99 -18.64 -1.15 7.55
C PRO A 99 -17.44 -1.29 8.48
N LEU A 100 -16.47 -0.39 8.33
CA LEU A 100 -15.32 -0.31 9.22
C LEU A 100 -15.74 0.04 10.65
N ALA A 101 -16.90 0.67 10.84
CA ALA A 101 -17.49 0.86 12.15
C ALA A 101 -17.56 -0.44 12.97
N HIS A 102 -17.76 -1.59 12.32
CA HIS A 102 -17.75 -2.90 12.97
C HIS A 102 -16.34 -3.50 13.05
N SER A 103 -15.55 -3.35 11.98
CA SER A 103 -14.21 -3.95 11.89
C SER A 103 -13.16 -3.29 12.80
N LEU A 104 -13.31 -1.99 13.06
CA LEU A 104 -12.41 -1.21 13.94
C LEU A 104 -12.89 -1.16 15.39
N TYR A 105 -14.00 -1.80 15.70
CA TYR A 105 -14.41 -1.97 17.09
C TYR A 105 -13.48 -2.97 17.78
N LYS A 106 -12.77 -2.51 18.81
CA LYS A 106 -12.11 -3.35 19.81
C LYS A 106 -12.87 -3.17 21.12
N GLU A 107 -13.18 -4.27 21.82
CA GLU A 107 -13.66 -4.15 23.19
C GLU A 107 -12.59 -3.47 24.04
N GLU A 108 -12.93 -2.37 24.68
CA GLU A 108 -12.08 -1.77 25.71
C GLU A 108 -12.14 -2.69 26.93
N THR A 109 -11.18 -3.61 27.05
CA THR A 109 -10.86 -4.20 28.35
C THR A 109 -10.23 -3.11 29.23
N PRO A 110 -10.78 -2.82 30.43
CA PRO A 110 -10.16 -1.86 31.32
C PRO A 110 -8.86 -2.45 31.90
N ASP A 111 -7.78 -1.67 31.81
CA ASP A 111 -6.39 -1.90 32.22
C ASP A 111 -5.60 -2.98 31.47
N ASP A 112 -4.83 -2.53 30.48
CA ASP A 112 -3.55 -3.14 30.07
C ASP A 112 -2.54 -2.01 29.75
N SER A 113 -2.43 -1.05 30.68
CA SER A 113 -1.54 0.10 30.54
C SER A 113 -0.10 -0.15 31.02
N ASP A 114 0.37 -1.39 31.14
CA ASP A 114 1.75 -1.66 31.60
C ASP A 114 2.47 -2.87 30.97
N GLU A 115 1.97 -3.49 29.88
CA GLU A 115 2.72 -4.54 29.17
C GLU A 115 2.64 -4.38 27.65
N ASN A 116 3.37 -3.41 27.10
CA ASN A 116 3.88 -3.41 25.72
C ASN A 116 4.91 -2.30 25.52
N ALA A 117 5.97 -2.35 26.31
CA ALA A 117 7.18 -1.54 26.16
C ALA A 117 8.42 -2.43 26.24
N ALA A 118 8.49 -3.46 25.41
CA ALA A 118 9.73 -4.20 25.14
C ALA A 118 9.56 -5.12 23.94
N GLU A 119 9.64 -4.57 22.72
CA GLU A 119 10.08 -5.33 21.55
C GLU A 119 10.56 -4.35 20.47
N ASP A 120 11.60 -3.61 20.82
CA ASP A 120 12.45 -2.87 19.89
C ASP A 120 13.86 -2.85 20.48
N ALA A 121 14.64 -3.89 20.17
CA ALA A 121 16.09 -3.87 20.33
C ALA A 121 16.71 -4.77 19.25
N ALA A 122 17.28 -4.11 18.23
CA ALA A 122 18.23 -4.75 17.32
C ALA A 122 19.45 -5.26 18.11
N PRO A 123 20.10 -6.35 17.67
CA PRO A 123 21.28 -6.88 18.36
C PRO A 123 22.52 -6.05 18.02
N GLU A 124 23.30 -5.68 19.03
CA GLU A 124 24.71 -5.29 18.87
C GLU A 124 25.61 -6.51 19.12
N ASP A 125 26.60 -6.65 18.25
CA ASP A 125 27.69 -7.64 18.32
C ASP A 125 28.57 -7.46 19.56
N ASP A 126 29.02 -8.57 20.16
CA ASP A 126 30.38 -8.69 20.69
C ASP A 126 30.83 -10.17 20.75
N GLU A 127 32.07 -10.39 20.33
CA GLU A 127 32.75 -11.64 20.01
C GLU A 127 33.38 -12.39 21.23
N ILE A 128 33.35 -13.75 21.16
CA ILE A 128 34.39 -14.76 21.57
C ILE A 128 34.59 -14.99 23.11
N ASP A 129 34.61 -16.19 23.72
CA ASP A 129 35.21 -17.49 23.34
C ASP A 129 34.69 -18.70 24.17
N SER A 130 34.91 -19.90 23.62
CA SER A 130 35.21 -21.22 24.23
C SER A 130 34.11 -22.20 24.75
N GLU A 131 33.95 -23.27 23.96
CA GLU A 131 33.87 -24.72 24.26
C GLU A 131 33.09 -25.23 25.51
N ASP A 132 32.00 -25.98 25.30
CA ASP A 132 31.92 -27.45 25.54
C ASP A 132 30.57 -28.00 25.01
N GLY A 133 30.57 -29.26 24.57
CA GLY A 133 29.50 -29.90 23.83
C GLY A 133 28.35 -30.49 24.66
N GLY A 134 27.21 -30.69 24.00
CA GLY A 134 26.09 -31.47 24.54
C GLY A 134 24.86 -31.38 23.64
N GLU A 135 24.56 -32.48 22.94
CA GLU A 135 23.34 -32.71 22.16
C GLU A 135 22.08 -32.51 23.02
N ALA A 136 21.11 -31.72 22.54
CA ALA A 136 19.71 -31.78 23.00
C ALA A 136 18.76 -31.10 21.99
N GLU A 137 18.08 -31.96 21.22
CA GLU A 137 16.66 -31.90 20.81
C GLU A 137 16.07 -30.52 20.42
N ASP A 138 15.88 -30.35 19.11
CA ASP A 138 15.02 -29.32 18.50
C ASP A 138 13.57 -29.49 18.98
N GLU A 139 13.14 -28.63 19.91
CA GLU A 139 11.72 -28.40 20.20
C GLU A 139 11.20 -27.27 19.31
N ASP A 140 10.26 -27.65 18.43
CA ASP A 140 9.40 -26.82 17.59
C ASP A 140 8.97 -25.53 18.31
N THR A 141 9.54 -24.40 17.89
CA THR A 141 8.84 -23.12 17.99
C THR A 141 7.82 -23.10 16.86
N ALA A 142 6.58 -23.47 17.20
CA ALA A 142 5.46 -23.39 16.29
C ALA A 142 5.28 -21.93 15.81
N GLU A 143 5.85 -21.63 14.64
CA GLU A 143 5.47 -20.47 13.85
C GLU A 143 3.96 -20.51 13.66
N GLU A 144 3.26 -19.43 14.02
CA GLU A 144 1.86 -19.27 13.65
C GLU A 144 1.74 -19.52 12.14
N PRO A 145 0.78 -20.34 11.66
CA PRO A 145 0.74 -20.73 10.27
C PRO A 145 0.52 -19.48 9.43
N ARG A 146 1.54 -19.08 8.67
CA ARG A 146 1.38 -18.15 7.55
C ARG A 146 0.25 -18.71 6.71
N HIS A 147 -0.92 -18.07 6.74
CA HIS A 147 -2.04 -18.47 5.91
C HIS A 147 -1.57 -18.42 4.46
N SER A 148 -1.35 -19.59 3.85
CA SER A 148 -0.94 -19.69 2.46
C SER A 148 -2.03 -19.08 1.57
N ASP A 149 -1.61 -18.36 0.52
CA ASP A 149 -2.52 -17.80 -0.46
C ASP A 149 -3.36 -18.95 -1.02
N PRO A 150 -4.71 -18.87 -1.03
CA PRO A 150 -5.55 -19.89 -1.65
C PRO A 150 -5.13 -20.28 -3.06
N PHE A 151 -4.54 -19.36 -3.82
CA PHE A 151 -4.08 -19.63 -5.18
C PHE A 151 -2.77 -20.44 -5.24
N ASP A 152 -2.04 -20.62 -4.14
CA ASP A 152 -0.82 -21.46 -4.08
C ASP A 152 -1.14 -22.93 -4.45
N GLU A 153 -2.33 -23.42 -4.10
CA GLU A 153 -2.76 -24.78 -4.46
C GLU A 153 -2.95 -24.94 -5.97
N LEU A 154 -3.55 -23.94 -6.63
CA LEU A 154 -3.70 -23.93 -8.08
C LEU A 154 -2.35 -23.74 -8.78
N ALA A 155 -1.47 -22.94 -8.19
CA ALA A 155 -0.11 -22.76 -8.67
C ALA A 155 0.67 -24.08 -8.66
N ALA A 156 0.62 -24.83 -7.56
CA ALA A 156 1.27 -26.13 -7.43
C ALA A 156 0.76 -27.12 -8.50
N ILE A 157 -0.56 -27.16 -8.75
CA ILE A 157 -1.16 -27.99 -9.82
C ILE A 157 -0.66 -27.55 -11.21
N ALA A 158 -0.52 -26.24 -11.43
CA ALA A 158 -0.04 -25.67 -12.69
C ALA A 158 1.49 -25.76 -12.86
N GLY A 159 2.24 -26.23 -11.85
CA GLY A 159 3.70 -26.25 -11.87
C GLY A 159 4.32 -24.85 -11.76
N LEU A 160 3.63 -23.93 -11.08
CA LEU A 160 4.05 -22.55 -10.82
C LEU A 160 4.49 -22.41 -9.35
N PRO A 161 5.37 -21.45 -9.04
CA PRO A 161 5.95 -21.33 -7.70
C PRO A 161 4.92 -20.94 -6.62
N ASP A 162 3.98 -20.05 -6.95
CA ASP A 162 3.02 -19.48 -6.01
C ASP A 162 1.78 -18.92 -6.72
N GLY A 163 0.77 -18.53 -5.92
CA GLY A 163 -0.49 -17.94 -6.38
C GLY A 163 -0.30 -16.65 -7.19
N GLU A 164 0.77 -15.90 -6.91
CA GLU A 164 1.14 -14.68 -7.64
C GLU A 164 1.49 -15.01 -9.09
N ALA A 165 2.38 -15.97 -9.29
CA ALA A 165 2.80 -16.46 -10.59
C ALA A 165 1.66 -17.14 -11.35
N PHE A 166 0.75 -17.82 -10.64
CA PHE A 166 -0.50 -18.34 -11.22
C PHE A 166 -1.36 -17.22 -11.78
N TRP A 167 -1.58 -16.16 -11.01
CA TRP A 167 -2.38 -15.02 -11.44
C TRP A 167 -1.72 -14.25 -12.59
N GLU A 168 -0.41 -14.04 -12.53
CA GLU A 168 0.34 -13.37 -13.60
C GLU A 168 0.17 -14.13 -14.92
N ALA A 169 0.39 -15.45 -14.90
CA ALA A 169 0.37 -16.29 -16.10
C ALA A 169 -1.03 -16.41 -16.73
N LEU A 170 -2.08 -16.56 -15.90
CA LEU A 170 -3.41 -16.91 -16.41
C LEU A 170 -4.38 -15.73 -16.51
N VAL A 171 -4.15 -14.67 -15.73
CA VAL A 171 -5.02 -13.50 -15.69
C VAL A 171 -4.35 -12.26 -16.26
N GLU A 172 -3.16 -11.88 -15.78
CA GLU A 172 -2.56 -10.58 -16.10
C GLU A 172 -2.06 -10.48 -17.55
N GLN A 173 -1.55 -11.59 -18.10
CA GLN A 173 -1.02 -11.64 -19.46
C GLN A 173 -2.08 -11.94 -20.54
N ARG A 174 -3.29 -12.31 -20.14
CA ARG A 174 -4.35 -12.61 -21.10
C ARG A 174 -4.81 -11.32 -21.77
N ARG A 175 -4.93 -11.32 -23.11
CA ARG A 175 -5.43 -10.16 -23.88
C ARG A 175 -6.88 -10.31 -24.32
N ASP A 176 -7.29 -11.55 -24.60
CA ASP A 176 -8.59 -11.86 -25.18
C ASP A 176 -9.32 -12.89 -24.33
N SER A 177 -10.07 -12.46 -23.30
CA SER A 177 -11.18 -13.31 -22.87
C SER A 177 -12.31 -12.54 -22.17
N THR A 178 -13.49 -12.58 -22.79
CA THR A 178 -14.77 -12.20 -22.18
C THR A 178 -15.16 -13.14 -21.04
N GLU A 179 -14.53 -14.32 -20.96
CA GLU A 179 -14.83 -15.39 -20.01
C GLU A 179 -13.87 -15.42 -18.81
N ILE A 180 -12.94 -14.46 -18.67
CA ILE A 180 -11.93 -14.49 -17.60
C ILE A 180 -12.57 -14.53 -16.22
N PHE A 181 -13.62 -13.74 -16.01
CA PHE A 181 -14.32 -13.66 -14.74
C PHE A 181 -15.11 -14.93 -14.44
N ALA A 182 -15.60 -15.64 -15.47
CA ALA A 182 -16.24 -16.93 -15.30
C ALA A 182 -15.22 -18.00 -14.89
N ALA A 183 -14.05 -18.04 -15.55
CA ALA A 183 -12.96 -18.94 -15.20
C ALA A 183 -12.41 -18.69 -13.79
N VAL A 184 -12.25 -17.42 -13.40
CA VAL A 184 -11.86 -17.03 -12.05
C VAL A 184 -12.92 -17.47 -11.03
N ALA A 185 -14.20 -17.25 -11.31
CA ALA A 185 -15.29 -17.68 -10.43
C ALA A 185 -15.30 -19.20 -10.24
N GLU A 186 -15.08 -19.98 -11.30
CA GLU A 186 -14.97 -21.44 -11.23
C GLU A 186 -13.77 -21.89 -10.39
N ALA A 187 -12.59 -21.29 -10.62
CA ALA A 187 -11.38 -21.59 -9.87
C ALA A 187 -11.55 -21.32 -8.37
N VAL A 188 -12.09 -20.16 -8.00
CA VAL A 188 -12.35 -19.82 -6.60
C VAL A 188 -13.42 -20.72 -5.99
N THR A 189 -14.45 -21.11 -6.74
CA THR A 189 -15.47 -22.04 -6.25
C THR A 189 -14.82 -23.37 -5.87
N ALA A 190 -13.99 -23.94 -6.74
CA ALA A 190 -13.27 -25.19 -6.47
C ALA A 190 -12.33 -25.07 -5.25
N LEU A 191 -11.60 -23.95 -5.12
CA LEU A 191 -10.74 -23.70 -3.97
C LEU A 191 -11.53 -23.63 -2.64
N ARG A 192 -12.67 -22.96 -2.64
CA ARG A 192 -13.53 -22.87 -1.45
C ARG A 192 -14.12 -24.22 -1.07
N GLU A 193 -14.55 -25.01 -2.04
CA GLU A 193 -15.03 -26.38 -1.81
C GLU A 193 -13.95 -27.28 -1.21
N ALA A 194 -12.69 -27.12 -1.64
CA ALA A 194 -11.55 -27.88 -1.10
C ALA A 194 -11.15 -27.44 0.32
N ARG A 195 -11.18 -26.13 0.60
CA ARG A 195 -10.76 -25.56 1.90
C ARG A 195 -11.83 -25.63 3.00
N GLY A 196 -13.11 -25.73 2.64
CA GLY A 196 -14.21 -25.89 3.60
C GLY A 196 -14.89 -24.57 4.01
N GLU A 197 -15.26 -24.45 5.29
CA GLU A 197 -16.06 -23.31 5.77
C GLU A 197 -15.31 -21.97 5.67
N ALA A 198 -16.06 -20.91 5.36
CA ALA A 198 -15.52 -19.56 5.26
C ALA A 198 -15.06 -19.05 6.64
N ALA A 199 -13.99 -18.25 6.66
CA ALA A 199 -13.55 -17.58 7.88
C ALA A 199 -14.70 -16.74 8.48
N PRO A 200 -14.85 -16.66 9.82
CA PRO A 200 -15.95 -15.93 10.45
C PRO A 200 -16.07 -14.47 9.99
N ARG A 201 -14.93 -13.81 9.74
CA ARG A 201 -14.88 -12.44 9.22
C ARG A 201 -15.43 -12.35 7.80
N ASP A 202 -15.06 -13.27 6.91
CA ASP A 202 -15.57 -13.30 5.54
C ASP A 202 -17.07 -13.55 5.50
N ALA A 203 -17.60 -14.42 6.38
CA ALA A 203 -19.04 -14.65 6.48
C ALA A 203 -19.82 -13.35 6.79
N LEU A 204 -19.29 -12.48 7.66
CA LEU A 204 -19.89 -11.16 7.95
C LEU A 204 -19.81 -10.21 6.75
N ARG A 205 -18.65 -10.16 6.08
CA ARG A 205 -18.44 -9.33 4.88
C ARG A 205 -19.37 -9.73 3.75
N GLU A 206 -19.40 -11.01 3.43
CA GLU A 206 -20.26 -11.57 2.39
C GLU A 206 -21.75 -11.37 2.70
N ALA A 207 -22.17 -11.50 3.96
CA ALA A 207 -23.53 -11.21 4.39
C ALA A 207 -23.90 -9.74 4.16
N TRP A 208 -22.97 -8.82 4.45
CA TRP A 208 -23.17 -7.39 4.20
C TRP A 208 -23.22 -7.07 2.71
N MET A 209 -22.28 -7.61 1.92
CA MET A 209 -22.25 -7.44 0.46
C MET A 209 -23.54 -7.95 -0.19
N ARG A 210 -24.05 -9.13 0.20
CA ARG A 210 -25.34 -9.65 -0.28
C ARG A 210 -26.51 -8.75 0.12
N LYS A 211 -26.50 -8.18 1.32
CA LYS A 211 -27.53 -7.23 1.77
C LYS A 211 -27.52 -5.96 0.91
N THR A 212 -26.36 -5.41 0.61
CA THR A 212 -26.19 -4.23 -0.27
C THR A 212 -26.63 -4.55 -1.70
N LEU A 213 -26.28 -5.73 -2.22
CA LEU A 213 -26.72 -6.20 -3.53
C LEU A 213 -28.25 -6.24 -3.65
N ARG A 214 -28.94 -6.88 -2.70
CA ARG A 214 -30.41 -6.94 -2.66
C ARG A 214 -31.05 -5.54 -2.55
N GLN A 215 -30.36 -4.56 -1.97
CA GLN A 215 -30.83 -3.18 -1.92
C GLN A 215 -30.68 -2.50 -3.28
N ALA A 216 -29.52 -2.66 -3.95
CA ALA A 216 -29.29 -2.13 -5.28
C ALA A 216 -30.26 -2.71 -6.31
N GLU A 217 -30.58 -4.00 -6.24
CA GLU A 217 -31.56 -4.67 -7.10
C GLU A 217 -32.95 -4.03 -7.08
N LYS A 218 -33.33 -3.32 -6.01
CA LYS A 218 -34.62 -2.61 -5.95
C LYS A 218 -34.69 -1.38 -6.85
N THR A 219 -33.53 -0.82 -7.21
CA THR A 219 -33.43 0.49 -7.87
C THR A 219 -32.69 0.42 -9.21
N CYS A 220 -31.88 -0.62 -9.42
CA CYS A 220 -31.01 -0.80 -10.58
C CYS A 220 -31.40 -2.05 -11.36
N GLN A 221 -31.20 -2.05 -12.67
CA GLN A 221 -31.53 -3.18 -13.57
C GLN A 221 -30.30 -3.99 -13.98
N ARG A 222 -29.13 -3.36 -14.09
CA ARG A 222 -27.87 -3.93 -14.61
C ARG A 222 -26.73 -3.61 -13.64
N ILE A 223 -26.54 -4.49 -12.67
CA ILE A 223 -25.60 -4.27 -11.57
C ILE A 223 -24.27 -4.95 -11.90
N ALA A 224 -23.18 -4.19 -11.84
CA ALA A 224 -21.84 -4.74 -11.81
C ALA A 224 -21.35 -4.80 -10.36
N VAL A 225 -20.96 -5.97 -9.87
CA VAL A 225 -20.30 -6.12 -8.58
C VAL A 225 -18.81 -6.37 -8.83
N VAL A 226 -17.95 -5.52 -8.28
CA VAL A 226 -16.49 -5.61 -8.39
C VAL A 226 -15.95 -5.90 -7.01
N CYS A 227 -15.38 -7.08 -6.82
CA CYS A 227 -14.86 -7.54 -5.54
C CYS A 227 -13.67 -8.49 -5.73
N GLY A 228 -12.88 -8.68 -4.68
CA GLY A 228 -11.87 -9.71 -4.58
C GLY A 228 -12.46 -11.05 -5.00
N ALA A 229 -11.75 -11.76 -5.87
CA ALA A 229 -12.22 -13.00 -6.50
C ALA A 229 -12.77 -14.01 -5.48
N TRP A 230 -12.17 -14.06 -4.27
CA TRP A 230 -12.57 -14.91 -3.16
C TRP A 230 -14.06 -14.81 -2.81
N HIS A 231 -14.66 -13.62 -2.87
CA HIS A 231 -16.05 -13.37 -2.47
C HIS A 231 -17.08 -13.75 -3.53
N VAL A 232 -16.66 -13.95 -4.78
CA VAL A 232 -17.58 -14.17 -5.92
C VAL A 232 -18.53 -15.34 -5.69
N PRO A 233 -18.09 -16.54 -5.26
CA PRO A 233 -19.01 -17.67 -5.07
C PRO A 233 -20.07 -17.38 -3.99
N ALA A 234 -19.69 -16.68 -2.93
CA ALA A 234 -20.60 -16.31 -1.84
C ALA A 234 -21.67 -15.29 -2.26
N LEU A 235 -21.36 -14.43 -3.24
CA LEU A 235 -22.31 -13.47 -3.81
C LEU A 235 -23.20 -14.10 -4.88
N ALA A 236 -22.74 -15.15 -5.55
CA ALA A 236 -23.54 -15.94 -6.48
C ALA A 236 -24.52 -16.88 -5.74
N ALA A 237 -24.20 -17.27 -4.51
CA ALA A 237 -25.00 -18.20 -3.71
C ALA A 237 -26.39 -17.64 -3.32
N GLN A 238 -27.40 -18.50 -3.36
CA GLN A 238 -28.76 -18.19 -2.94
C GLN A 238 -28.92 -18.32 -1.41
N VAL A 239 -28.52 -17.29 -0.68
CA VAL A 239 -28.67 -17.21 0.78
C VAL A 239 -29.95 -16.45 1.14
N ALA A 240 -30.70 -16.90 2.14
CA ALA A 240 -31.91 -16.20 2.57
C ALA A 240 -31.56 -14.92 3.35
N ALA A 241 -32.28 -13.83 3.09
CA ALA A 241 -32.02 -12.54 3.74
C ALA A 241 -32.13 -12.59 5.29
N LYS A 242 -32.91 -13.52 5.84
CA LYS A 242 -33.02 -13.72 7.30
C LYS A 242 -31.70 -14.22 7.92
N ASP A 243 -30.92 -15.00 7.19
CA ASP A 243 -29.69 -15.63 7.70
C ASP A 243 -28.56 -14.60 7.72
N ASP A 244 -28.42 -13.81 6.64
CA ASP A 244 -27.51 -12.67 6.61
C ASP A 244 -27.86 -11.64 7.71
N ASN A 245 -29.14 -11.33 7.88
CA ASN A 245 -29.57 -10.42 8.94
C ASN A 245 -29.30 -10.97 10.35
N ALA A 246 -29.31 -12.28 10.54
CA ALA A 246 -28.98 -12.91 11.81
C ALA A 246 -27.48 -12.76 12.13
N LEU A 247 -26.61 -12.98 11.13
CA LEU A 247 -25.16 -12.79 11.26
C LEU A 247 -24.79 -11.34 11.59
N LEU A 248 -25.46 -10.38 10.94
CA LEU A 248 -25.15 -8.95 11.10
C LEU A 248 -25.80 -8.31 12.35
N LYS A 249 -26.62 -9.06 13.09
CA LYS A 249 -27.36 -8.52 14.22
C LYS A 249 -26.47 -8.38 15.44
N GLY A 250 -26.51 -7.21 16.09
CA GLY A 250 -25.83 -6.99 17.36
C GLY A 250 -24.34 -6.70 17.25
N LEU A 251 -23.82 -6.48 16.03
CA LEU A 251 -22.44 -6.05 15.84
C LEU A 251 -22.21 -4.70 16.52
N ALA A 252 -21.20 -4.65 17.39
CA ALA A 252 -20.77 -3.42 18.02
C ALA A 252 -20.20 -2.44 16.99
N LYS A 253 -20.21 -1.14 17.30
CA LYS A 253 -19.81 -0.11 16.34
C LYS A 253 -19.04 1.03 16.99
N VAL A 254 -18.04 1.54 16.28
CA VAL A 254 -17.33 2.78 16.58
C VAL A 254 -17.58 3.83 15.51
N LYS A 255 -17.22 5.10 15.80
CA LYS A 255 -17.17 6.13 14.77
C LYS A 255 -15.92 5.92 13.91
N VAL A 256 -16.09 5.99 12.60
CA VAL A 256 -15.00 5.94 11.62
C VAL A 256 -15.10 7.17 10.75
N ASP A 257 -13.95 7.74 10.43
CA ASP A 257 -13.81 8.84 9.47
C ASP A 257 -12.83 8.43 8.37
N CYS A 258 -12.99 9.03 7.19
CA CYS A 258 -12.26 8.65 5.99
C CYS A 258 -11.69 9.88 5.27
N THR A 259 -10.51 9.74 4.68
CA THR A 259 -9.94 10.74 3.77
C THR A 259 -9.02 10.11 2.73
N TRP A 260 -8.70 10.86 1.67
CA TRP A 260 -7.69 10.49 0.68
C TRP A 260 -6.32 11.05 1.10
N ILE A 261 -5.28 10.22 0.98
CA ILE A 261 -3.89 10.62 1.20
C ILE A 261 -3.01 10.24 0.01
N PRO A 262 -1.96 11.01 -0.30
CA PRO A 262 -0.92 10.57 -1.22
C PRO A 262 -0.24 9.31 -0.70
N TRP A 263 -0.03 8.34 -1.59
CA TRP A 263 0.64 7.08 -1.30
C TRP A 263 1.92 6.96 -2.16
N THR A 264 2.67 5.89 -1.96
CA THR A 264 3.91 5.62 -2.70
C THR A 264 3.91 4.21 -3.28
N ASN A 265 4.74 3.99 -4.31
CA ASN A 265 4.96 2.65 -4.82
C ASN A 265 5.63 1.72 -3.80
N SER A 266 6.56 2.23 -2.97
CA SER A 266 7.16 1.41 -1.90
C SER A 266 6.11 0.83 -0.95
N ARG A 267 5.06 1.60 -0.63
CA ARG A 267 3.95 1.17 0.22
C ARG A 267 2.85 0.40 -0.51
N LEU A 268 3.01 0.16 -1.81
CA LEU A 268 2.24 -0.85 -2.54
C LEU A 268 2.91 -2.22 -2.51
N SER A 269 4.12 -2.33 -1.95
CA SER A 269 4.89 -3.58 -1.98
C SER A 269 4.61 -4.50 -0.79
N PHE A 270 4.83 -5.80 -0.96
CA PHE A 270 4.79 -6.74 0.18
C PHE A 270 5.82 -6.38 1.26
N ALA A 271 6.97 -5.83 0.87
CA ALA A 271 8.04 -5.43 1.78
C ALA A 271 7.60 -4.33 2.77
N SER A 272 6.49 -3.62 2.51
CA SER A 272 5.93 -2.68 3.47
C SER A 272 4.95 -3.31 4.48
N GLY A 273 4.75 -4.64 4.44
CA GLY A 273 3.77 -5.33 5.27
C GLY A 273 2.33 -5.20 4.77
N TYR A 274 2.11 -4.71 3.54
CA TYR A 274 0.77 -4.62 2.97
C TYR A 274 0.33 -6.00 2.44
N GLY A 275 -0.70 -6.58 3.05
CA GLY A 275 -1.14 -7.96 2.78
C GLY A 275 -1.66 -8.23 1.37
N ALA A 276 -2.05 -7.19 0.61
CA ALA A 276 -2.39 -7.30 -0.81
C ALA A 276 -1.35 -6.59 -1.71
N GLY A 277 -0.11 -6.48 -1.22
CA GLY A 277 0.98 -5.82 -1.92
C GLY A 277 1.41 -6.54 -3.19
N LEU A 278 2.39 -5.94 -3.86
CA LEU A 278 3.04 -6.47 -5.06
C LEU A 278 4.53 -6.65 -4.83
N ALA A 279 5.14 -7.66 -5.45
CA ALA A 279 6.59 -7.77 -5.48
C ALA A 279 7.23 -6.62 -6.29
N ALA A 280 6.57 -6.22 -7.40
CA ALA A 280 7.10 -5.22 -8.33
C ALA A 280 6.04 -4.22 -8.81
N PRO A 281 5.59 -3.25 -7.98
CA PRO A 281 4.65 -2.20 -8.39
C PRO A 281 5.04 -1.47 -9.69
N GLY A 282 6.34 -1.23 -9.89
CA GLY A 282 6.91 -0.59 -11.09
C GLY A 282 6.75 -1.42 -12.37
N TRP A 283 6.74 -2.76 -12.27
CA TRP A 283 6.45 -3.65 -13.39
C TRP A 283 4.99 -3.51 -13.83
N TYR A 284 4.05 -3.56 -12.88
CA TYR A 284 2.63 -3.41 -13.18
C TYR A 284 2.29 -2.00 -13.70
N ALA A 285 2.95 -0.97 -13.17
CA ALA A 285 2.87 0.39 -13.73
C ALA A 285 3.35 0.44 -15.19
N HIS A 286 4.46 -0.24 -15.50
CA HIS A 286 4.99 -0.35 -16.86
C HIS A 286 4.00 -1.06 -17.80
N LEU A 287 3.50 -2.24 -17.40
CA LEU A 287 2.51 -3.00 -18.18
C LEU A 287 1.22 -2.21 -18.42
N TRP A 288 0.84 -1.34 -17.49
CA TRP A 288 -0.32 -0.47 -17.63
C TRP A 288 -0.07 0.68 -18.62
N ALA A 289 1.07 1.35 -18.51
CA ALA A 289 1.43 2.48 -19.37
C ALA A 289 1.83 2.04 -20.80
N HIS A 290 2.39 0.84 -20.93
CA HIS A 290 2.96 0.30 -22.16
C HIS A 290 2.47 -1.14 -22.41
N PRO A 291 1.16 -1.34 -22.64
CA PRO A 291 0.58 -2.67 -22.78
C PRO A 291 1.11 -3.46 -23.98
N ASP A 292 1.67 -2.79 -24.99
CA ASP A 292 2.20 -3.41 -26.20
C ASP A 292 3.73 -3.51 -26.22
N ASP A 293 4.40 -3.27 -25.09
CA ASP A 293 5.84 -3.48 -24.98
C ASP A 293 6.17 -4.98 -25.06
N ASP A 294 7.16 -5.32 -25.89
CA ASP A 294 7.70 -6.67 -26.05
C ASP A 294 8.88 -6.95 -25.10
N GLY A 295 9.04 -6.10 -24.08
CA GLY A 295 10.13 -6.11 -23.12
C GLY A 295 11.29 -5.18 -23.48
N VAL A 296 11.36 -4.63 -24.70
CA VAL A 296 12.46 -3.74 -25.10
C VAL A 296 12.51 -2.49 -24.24
N ARG A 297 11.36 -1.85 -23.93
CA ARG A 297 11.36 -0.66 -23.06
C ARG A 297 11.68 -1.03 -21.63
N TRP A 298 11.13 -2.13 -21.13
CA TRP A 298 11.36 -2.61 -19.77
C TRP A 298 12.84 -2.89 -19.50
N ILE A 299 13.47 -3.70 -20.35
CA ILE A 299 14.91 -4.03 -20.25
C ILE A 299 15.78 -2.81 -20.57
N GLY A 300 15.34 -1.96 -21.51
CA GLY A 300 16.02 -0.70 -21.81
C GLY A 300 16.12 0.23 -20.59
N ARG A 301 15.08 0.27 -19.75
CA ARG A 301 15.08 0.99 -18.47
C ARG A 301 16.08 0.38 -17.49
N ALA A 302 16.08 -0.94 -17.31
CA ALA A 302 17.07 -1.63 -16.46
C ALA A 302 18.50 -1.31 -16.88
N ALA A 303 18.79 -1.38 -18.18
CA ALA A 303 20.09 -1.08 -18.74
C ALA A 303 20.50 0.39 -18.51
N ALA A 304 19.56 1.34 -18.53
CA ALA A 304 19.85 2.73 -18.22
C ALA A 304 20.24 2.92 -16.74
N LEU A 305 19.48 2.32 -15.82
CA LEU A 305 19.77 2.37 -14.39
C LEU A 305 21.15 1.77 -14.08
N LEU A 306 21.47 0.62 -14.69
CA LEU A 306 22.78 0.00 -14.51
C LEU A 306 23.93 0.86 -15.05
N ARG A 307 23.73 1.55 -16.19
CA ARG A 307 24.72 2.51 -16.71
C ARG A 307 24.93 3.68 -15.76
N ASP A 308 23.87 4.18 -15.12
CA ASP A 308 23.96 5.25 -14.13
C ASP A 308 24.72 4.80 -12.87
N LYS A 309 24.70 3.50 -12.55
CA LYS A 309 25.55 2.88 -11.51
C LYS A 309 26.97 2.51 -11.99
N GLY A 310 27.33 2.85 -13.23
CA GLY A 310 28.68 2.65 -13.79
C GLY A 310 28.91 1.31 -14.49
N HIS A 311 27.86 0.53 -14.78
CA HIS A 311 27.98 -0.72 -15.53
C HIS A 311 27.86 -0.49 -17.05
N ASP A 312 28.75 -1.08 -17.83
CA ASP A 312 28.75 -0.94 -19.29
C ASP A 312 27.73 -1.87 -19.97
N ILE A 313 26.47 -1.43 -20.02
CA ILE A 313 25.37 -2.18 -20.65
C ILE A 313 25.16 -1.70 -22.09
N SER A 314 25.70 -2.46 -23.04
CA SER A 314 25.51 -2.25 -24.48
C SER A 314 24.10 -2.58 -24.98
N ALA A 315 23.75 -2.11 -26.18
CA ALA A 315 22.51 -2.49 -26.86
C ALA A 315 22.44 -4.00 -27.19
N ALA A 316 23.60 -4.67 -27.34
CA ALA A 316 23.64 -6.11 -27.58
C ALA A 316 23.14 -6.89 -26.35
N HIS A 317 23.48 -6.44 -25.14
CA HIS A 317 22.94 -7.03 -23.90
C HIS A 317 21.42 -6.91 -23.86
N VAL A 318 20.87 -5.72 -24.15
CA VAL A 318 19.41 -5.50 -24.17
C VAL A 318 18.72 -6.42 -25.18
N ILE A 319 19.23 -6.48 -26.41
CA ILE A 319 18.66 -7.34 -27.47
C ILE A 319 18.68 -8.80 -27.05
N GLU A 320 19.80 -9.28 -26.50
CA GLU A 320 19.94 -10.69 -26.12
C GLU A 320 19.09 -11.03 -24.88
N THR A 321 18.99 -10.14 -23.89
CA THR A 321 18.10 -10.32 -22.74
C THR A 321 16.64 -10.42 -23.17
N VAL A 322 16.16 -9.56 -24.07
CA VAL A 322 14.77 -9.62 -24.57
C VAL A 322 14.53 -10.91 -25.35
N ARG A 323 15.50 -11.33 -26.19
CA ARG A 323 15.43 -12.59 -26.93
C ARG A 323 15.37 -13.80 -26.01
N LEU A 324 16.23 -13.84 -25.00
CA LEU A 324 16.28 -14.92 -24.03
C LEU A 324 14.99 -14.98 -23.21
N ALA A 325 14.48 -13.86 -22.70
CA ALA A 325 13.21 -13.81 -21.99
C ALA A 325 12.05 -14.33 -22.87
N SER A 326 12.01 -13.93 -24.15
CA SER A 326 11.00 -14.40 -25.11
C SER A 326 11.12 -15.89 -25.41
N ALA A 327 12.34 -16.40 -25.57
CA ALA A 327 12.58 -17.82 -25.81
C ALA A 327 12.18 -18.67 -24.59
N SER A 328 12.53 -18.23 -23.38
CA SER A 328 12.16 -18.89 -22.13
C SER A 328 10.64 -18.92 -21.93
N ALA A 329 9.95 -17.80 -22.17
CA ALA A 329 8.50 -17.72 -22.12
C ALA A 329 7.85 -18.69 -23.12
N ALA A 330 8.34 -18.73 -24.37
CA ALA A 330 7.84 -19.63 -25.40
C ALA A 330 8.03 -21.12 -25.04
N LEU A 331 9.18 -21.49 -24.45
CA LEU A 331 9.42 -22.86 -23.96
C LEU A 331 8.46 -23.25 -22.84
N ARG A 332 7.98 -22.27 -22.06
CA ARG A 332 6.96 -22.44 -21.01
C ARG A 332 5.52 -22.37 -21.54
N GLY A 333 5.34 -22.27 -22.86
CA GLY A 333 4.02 -22.16 -23.50
C GLY A 333 3.32 -20.82 -23.25
N GLN A 334 4.05 -19.79 -22.82
CA GLN A 334 3.52 -18.47 -22.52
C GLN A 334 3.49 -17.61 -23.78
N SER A 335 2.47 -16.76 -23.89
CA SER A 335 2.32 -15.85 -25.04
C SER A 335 3.21 -14.62 -24.94
N GLN A 336 3.62 -14.23 -23.73
CA GLN A 336 4.48 -13.07 -23.44
C GLN A 336 5.40 -13.37 -22.24
N PRO A 337 6.60 -12.77 -22.18
CA PRO A 337 7.46 -12.87 -21.01
C PRO A 337 6.80 -12.28 -19.75
N ARG A 338 6.95 -12.98 -18.63
CA ARG A 338 6.63 -12.49 -17.28
C ARG A 338 7.79 -11.71 -16.69
N LEU A 339 7.56 -11.09 -15.54
CA LEU A 339 8.65 -10.48 -14.79
C LEU A 339 9.78 -11.48 -14.50
N ALA A 340 9.43 -12.73 -14.12
CA ALA A 340 10.40 -13.78 -13.85
C ALA A 340 11.29 -14.08 -15.08
N ASP A 341 10.73 -14.13 -16.29
CA ASP A 341 11.51 -14.38 -17.51
C ASP A 341 12.50 -13.24 -17.79
N HIS A 342 12.10 -11.99 -17.51
CA HIS A 342 12.98 -10.83 -17.63
C HIS A 342 14.11 -10.84 -16.59
N LEU A 343 13.80 -11.19 -15.34
CA LEU A 343 14.80 -11.30 -14.28
C LEU A 343 15.81 -12.42 -14.58
N GLU A 344 15.33 -13.62 -14.92
CA GLU A 344 16.18 -14.75 -15.32
C GLU A 344 17.10 -14.38 -16.49
N ALA A 345 16.55 -13.75 -17.53
CA ALA A 345 17.33 -13.37 -18.71
C ALA A 345 18.36 -12.27 -18.41
N LEU A 346 18.04 -11.31 -17.54
CA LEU A 346 18.97 -10.24 -17.18
C LEU A 346 20.08 -10.76 -16.25
N THR A 347 19.76 -11.65 -15.31
CA THR A 347 20.75 -12.38 -14.51
C THR A 347 21.69 -13.19 -15.39
N ALA A 348 21.16 -13.90 -16.40
CA ALA A 348 21.99 -14.71 -17.29
C ALA A 348 22.92 -13.88 -18.19
N ILE A 349 22.41 -12.82 -18.82
CA ILE A 349 23.14 -12.04 -19.83
C ILE A 349 24.00 -10.93 -19.23
N VAL A 350 23.49 -10.22 -18.21
CA VAL A 350 24.17 -9.07 -17.60
C VAL A 350 24.88 -9.47 -16.32
N GLY A 351 24.20 -10.28 -15.49
CA GLY A 351 24.76 -10.79 -14.23
C GLY A 351 25.73 -11.96 -14.41
N MET A 352 25.80 -12.56 -15.61
CA MET A 352 26.58 -13.77 -15.89
C MET A 352 26.25 -14.93 -14.93
N GLY A 353 24.99 -15.02 -14.50
CA GLY A 353 24.49 -16.01 -13.54
C GLY A 353 24.41 -15.51 -12.09
N ASP A 354 24.88 -14.30 -11.79
CA ASP A 354 24.83 -13.67 -10.47
C ASP A 354 23.85 -12.49 -10.47
N ASP A 355 22.95 -12.45 -9.48
CA ASP A 355 21.90 -11.44 -9.34
C ASP A 355 22.38 -10.17 -8.59
N THR A 356 23.63 -10.12 -8.10
CA THR A 356 24.21 -8.98 -7.38
C THR A 356 24.08 -7.67 -8.16
N VAL A 357 24.29 -7.72 -9.47
CA VAL A 357 24.18 -6.55 -10.34
C VAL A 357 22.74 -6.03 -10.39
N LEU A 358 21.75 -6.93 -10.36
CA LEU A 358 20.33 -6.55 -10.39
C LEU A 358 19.91 -5.88 -9.09
N ARG A 359 20.42 -6.35 -7.94
CA ARG A 359 20.14 -5.75 -6.62
C ARG A 359 20.46 -4.26 -6.55
N LEU A 360 21.40 -3.76 -7.36
CA LEU A 360 21.76 -2.34 -7.44
C LEU A 360 20.64 -1.44 -8.00
N ILE A 361 19.72 -2.01 -8.78
CA ILE A 361 18.65 -1.29 -9.47
C ILE A 361 17.25 -1.77 -9.08
N GLU A 362 17.15 -2.85 -8.30
CA GLU A 362 15.90 -3.54 -7.97
C GLU A 362 14.83 -2.57 -7.44
N ARG A 363 15.20 -1.74 -6.46
CA ARG A 363 14.29 -0.73 -5.88
C ARG A 363 13.82 0.28 -6.94
N GLU A 364 14.73 0.86 -7.70
CA GLU A 364 14.40 1.89 -8.70
C GLU A 364 13.63 1.34 -9.92
N TRP A 365 13.87 0.07 -10.25
CA TRP A 365 13.29 -0.60 -11.42
C TRP A 365 11.97 -1.28 -11.10
N LEU A 366 11.95 -2.16 -10.09
CA LEU A 366 10.81 -3.01 -9.75
C LEU A 366 9.78 -2.28 -8.88
N ILE A 367 10.19 -1.39 -7.99
CA ILE A 367 9.28 -0.63 -7.12
C ILE A 367 9.02 0.74 -7.74
N GLY A 368 10.09 1.49 -8.03
CA GLY A 368 10.01 2.88 -8.47
C GLY A 368 9.77 3.87 -7.33
N ASP A 369 9.79 5.15 -7.64
CA ASP A 369 9.78 6.28 -6.69
C ASP A 369 8.50 7.14 -6.77
N ALA A 370 7.47 6.63 -7.45
CA ALA A 370 6.24 7.38 -7.69
C ALA A 370 5.50 7.69 -6.37
N ILE A 371 5.08 8.94 -6.24
CA ILE A 371 4.19 9.45 -5.19
C ILE A 371 2.96 10.01 -5.87
N GLY A 372 1.78 9.67 -5.36
CA GLY A 372 0.54 10.24 -5.89
C GLY A 372 0.28 11.66 -5.41
N SER A 373 -0.86 12.20 -5.82
CA SER A 373 -1.37 13.49 -5.38
C SER A 373 -2.87 13.42 -5.14
N VAL A 374 -3.34 14.21 -4.18
CA VAL A 374 -4.75 14.39 -3.87
C VAL A 374 -5.17 15.84 -4.15
N PRO A 375 -6.41 16.10 -4.62
CA PRO A 375 -6.88 17.45 -4.88
C PRO A 375 -6.91 18.32 -3.62
N ALA A 376 -6.76 19.64 -3.78
CA ALA A 376 -6.87 20.59 -2.67
C ALA A 376 -8.25 20.61 -2.00
N ALA A 377 -9.29 20.14 -2.70
CA ALA A 377 -10.65 19.99 -2.15
C ALA A 377 -10.81 18.77 -1.24
N THR A 378 -9.80 17.90 -1.13
CA THR A 378 -9.83 16.72 -0.26
C THR A 378 -10.02 17.17 1.19
N PRO A 379 -11.02 16.62 1.93
CA PRO A 379 -11.20 16.92 3.34
C PRO A 379 -9.94 16.58 4.14
N GLN A 380 -9.31 17.58 4.75
CA GLN A 380 -8.09 17.41 5.55
C GLN A 380 -8.15 18.26 6.81
N LEU A 381 -7.47 17.79 7.86
CA LEU A 381 -7.33 18.53 9.10
C LEU A 381 -6.41 19.75 8.89
N PRO A 382 -6.66 20.89 9.57
CA PRO A 382 -5.88 22.11 9.41
C PRO A 382 -4.36 21.92 9.60
N LEU A 383 -3.96 21.10 10.58
CA LEU A 383 -2.55 20.79 10.84
C LEU A 383 -1.87 20.12 9.63
N ILE A 384 -2.54 19.17 8.99
CA ILE A 384 -2.01 18.46 7.80
C ILE A 384 -1.84 19.45 6.65
N ALA A 385 -2.85 20.29 6.42
CA ALA A 385 -2.79 21.33 5.39
C ALA A 385 -1.66 22.35 5.64
N ASP A 386 -1.43 22.75 6.90
CA ASP A 386 -0.32 23.65 7.27
C ASP A 386 1.04 23.00 7.01
N VAL A 387 1.24 21.72 7.39
CA VAL A 387 2.49 20.98 7.14
C VAL A 387 2.77 20.88 5.64
N GLN A 388 1.77 20.54 4.83
CA GLN A 388 1.93 20.48 3.36
C GLN A 388 2.27 21.85 2.76
N ALA A 389 1.61 22.92 3.24
CA ALA A 389 1.91 24.29 2.81
C ALA A 389 3.35 24.70 3.18
N GLN A 390 3.83 24.32 4.37
CA GLN A 390 5.21 24.56 4.80
C GLN A 390 6.22 23.79 3.96
N ARG A 391 6.01 22.50 3.69
CA ARG A 391 6.88 21.70 2.80
C ARG A 391 7.03 22.35 1.43
N LYS A 392 5.92 22.80 0.82
CA LYS A 392 5.94 23.54 -0.45
C LYS A 392 6.72 24.85 -0.35
N LYS A 393 6.48 25.67 0.69
CA LYS A 393 7.20 26.94 0.93
C LYS A 393 8.71 26.73 1.13
N LEU A 394 9.10 25.66 1.82
CA LEU A 394 10.49 25.30 2.11
C LEU A 394 11.18 24.55 0.97
N ARG A 395 10.45 24.30 -0.13
CA ARG A 395 10.94 23.54 -1.29
C ARG A 395 11.50 22.17 -0.86
N LEU A 396 10.80 21.52 0.08
CA LEU A 396 11.06 20.14 0.47
C LEU A 396 10.29 19.26 -0.51
N ALA A 397 11.00 18.72 -1.50
CA ALA A 397 10.40 17.86 -2.50
C ALA A 397 10.09 16.50 -1.88
N GLU A 398 8.82 16.09 -1.92
CA GLU A 398 8.41 14.76 -1.49
C GLU A 398 9.08 13.72 -2.38
N SER A 399 9.66 12.70 -1.75
CA SER A 399 10.48 11.70 -2.38
C SER A 399 10.34 10.39 -1.61
N ASP A 400 10.01 9.31 -2.30
CA ASP A 400 9.97 7.97 -1.70
C ASP A 400 11.39 7.46 -1.41
N GLU A 401 12.38 7.96 -2.17
CA GLU A 401 13.80 7.82 -1.87
C GLU A 401 14.29 8.85 -0.87
N ALA A 402 15.08 8.37 0.10
CA ALA A 402 15.82 9.18 1.05
C ALA A 402 16.81 10.10 0.33
N LYS A 403 16.61 11.41 0.47
CA LYS A 403 17.48 12.44 -0.08
C LYS A 403 18.32 13.07 1.00
N THR A 404 19.62 13.12 0.76
CA THR A 404 20.55 13.85 1.64
C THR A 404 20.45 15.36 1.39
N LEU A 405 20.16 16.11 2.45
CA LEU A 405 20.13 17.56 2.48
C LEU A 405 21.24 18.09 3.38
N GLU A 406 22.20 18.79 2.81
CA GLU A 406 23.19 19.56 3.57
C GLU A 406 22.67 20.98 3.79
N LEU A 407 22.38 21.33 5.05
CA LEU A 407 21.82 22.62 5.45
C LEU A 407 22.92 23.52 6.02
N ASP A 408 22.96 24.78 5.55
CA ASP A 408 23.79 25.84 6.15
C ASP A 408 22.88 26.79 6.95
N LEU A 409 22.88 26.67 8.28
CA LEU A 409 21.96 27.37 9.18
C LEU A 409 22.08 28.91 9.12
N ARG A 410 23.11 29.44 8.47
CA ARG A 410 23.24 30.89 8.24
C ARG A 410 22.35 31.38 7.09
N LYS A 411 21.88 30.47 6.24
CA LYS A 411 20.94 30.78 5.15
C LYS A 411 19.51 30.69 5.70
N PRO A 412 18.67 31.73 5.53
CA PRO A 412 17.32 31.73 6.08
C PRO A 412 16.45 30.53 5.66
N LEU A 413 16.56 30.06 4.42
CA LEU A 413 15.80 28.90 3.93
C LEU A 413 16.23 27.60 4.63
N ASP A 414 17.54 27.39 4.78
CA ASP A 414 18.08 26.16 5.38
C ASP A 414 17.84 26.13 6.89
N LEU A 415 17.91 27.28 7.57
CA LEU A 415 17.48 27.42 8.96
C LEU A 415 16.00 27.01 9.14
N GLN A 416 15.11 27.48 8.25
CA GLN A 416 13.69 27.14 8.35
C GLN A 416 13.41 25.67 8.02
N ARG A 417 14.22 25.02 7.17
CA ARG A 417 14.16 23.57 6.93
C ARG A 417 14.57 22.78 8.17
N SER A 418 15.68 23.16 8.80
CA SER A 418 16.14 22.57 10.07
C SER A 418 15.06 22.68 11.16
N ILE A 419 14.50 23.88 11.35
CA ILE A 419 13.39 24.11 12.30
C ILE A 419 12.19 23.22 11.99
N HIS A 420 11.81 23.08 10.72
CA HIS A 420 10.72 22.20 10.31
C HIS A 420 10.99 20.74 10.68
N PHE A 421 12.17 20.20 10.37
CA PHE A 421 12.53 18.81 10.71
C PHE A 421 12.54 18.58 12.22
N HIS A 422 13.10 19.49 13.01
CA HIS A 422 13.06 19.37 14.47
C HIS A 422 11.63 19.40 15.03
N ARG A 423 10.75 20.23 14.46
CA ARG A 423 9.33 20.27 14.84
C ARG A 423 8.59 18.98 14.49
N MET A 424 8.82 18.43 13.30
CA MET A 424 8.23 17.15 12.89
C MET A 424 8.68 16.01 13.83
N ARG A 425 9.98 15.94 14.15
CA ARG A 425 10.53 14.96 15.09
C ARG A 425 9.94 15.09 16.50
N LEU A 426 9.70 16.31 16.99
CA LEU A 426 9.04 16.53 18.29
C LEU A 426 7.59 16.03 18.33
N LEU A 427 6.90 15.92 17.18
CA LEU A 427 5.59 15.29 17.08
C LEU A 427 5.65 13.76 16.98
N GLY A 428 6.85 13.17 16.91
CA GLY A 428 7.07 11.74 16.66
C GLY A 428 6.95 11.37 15.18
N ILE A 429 7.36 12.26 14.28
CA ILE A 429 7.38 11.99 12.83
C ILE A 429 8.83 11.93 12.37
N ASP A 430 9.26 10.74 11.96
CA ASP A 430 10.64 10.42 11.57
C ASP A 430 10.81 10.39 10.04
N ASP A 431 10.23 11.39 9.36
CA ASP A 431 10.39 11.60 7.91
C ASP A 431 11.76 12.21 7.56
N ALA A 432 12.48 12.71 8.57
CA ALA A 432 13.83 13.24 8.47
C ALA A 432 14.74 12.73 9.61
N GLU A 433 15.90 12.18 9.24
CA GLU A 433 16.90 11.65 10.16
C GLU A 433 18.20 12.47 10.07
N THR A 434 18.83 12.73 11.22
CA THR A 434 20.12 13.45 11.27
C THR A 434 21.26 12.56 10.80
N LEU A 435 22.08 13.05 9.87
CA LEU A 435 23.29 12.39 9.40
C LEU A 435 24.55 13.07 9.97
N PRO A 436 25.69 12.35 10.07
CA PRO A 436 26.96 12.95 10.43
C PRO A 436 27.37 14.05 9.43
N ALA A 437 27.47 15.29 9.89
CA ALA A 437 27.88 16.40 9.04
C ALA A 437 29.39 16.40 8.78
N ARG A 438 29.82 16.66 7.54
CA ARG A 438 31.24 16.83 7.20
C ARG A 438 31.77 18.19 7.71
N GLY A 439 32.59 18.14 8.77
CA GLY A 439 33.35 19.28 9.30
C GLY A 439 33.04 19.59 10.76
N LYS A 440 33.85 20.45 11.40
CA LYS A 440 33.75 20.80 12.84
C LYS A 440 32.85 22.01 13.14
N GLY A 441 32.13 22.53 12.14
CA GLY A 441 31.33 23.76 12.29
C GLY A 441 29.92 23.47 12.80
N THR A 442 29.47 24.19 13.82
CA THR A 442 28.13 24.06 14.45
C THR A 442 26.98 24.61 13.60
N PHE A 443 27.27 25.18 12.43
CA PHE A 443 26.28 25.78 11.53
C PHE A 443 25.89 24.86 10.35
N LYS A 444 26.45 23.64 10.29
CA LYS A 444 26.15 22.67 9.25
C LYS A 444 25.39 21.49 9.82
N GLU A 445 24.29 21.15 9.16
CA GLU A 445 23.54 19.93 9.44
C GLU A 445 23.44 19.10 8.17
N ALA A 446 23.46 17.78 8.32
CA ALA A 446 23.14 16.86 7.25
C ALA A 446 21.90 16.08 7.66
N TRP A 447 20.93 15.97 6.76
CA TRP A 447 19.67 15.28 7.00
C TRP A 447 19.39 14.29 5.88
N SER A 448 18.87 13.12 6.21
CA SER A 448 18.23 12.21 5.28
C SER A 448 16.73 12.45 5.34
N TYR A 449 16.10 12.81 4.22
CA TYR A 449 14.66 13.13 4.16
C TYR A 449 13.93 12.23 3.17
N ARG A 450 12.83 11.60 3.61
CA ARG A 450 11.93 10.79 2.78
C ARG A 450 10.47 11.04 3.16
N TYR A 451 9.58 11.07 2.18
CA TYR A 451 8.15 11.15 2.43
C TYR A 451 7.64 9.82 3.02
N GLN A 452 6.86 9.91 4.10
CA GLN A 452 6.25 8.77 4.77
C GLN A 452 4.73 8.98 4.85
N PRO A 453 3.90 8.18 4.16
CA PRO A 453 2.46 8.28 4.25
C PRO A 453 1.92 8.19 5.68
N GLU A 454 2.58 7.41 6.55
CA GLU A 454 2.22 7.18 7.95
C GLU A 454 2.21 8.47 8.78
N SER A 455 2.96 9.50 8.36
CA SER A 455 2.92 10.82 8.98
C SER A 455 1.50 11.41 9.03
N HIS A 456 0.58 11.00 8.15
CA HIS A 456 -0.82 11.44 8.19
C HIS A 456 -1.55 10.95 9.44
N ILE A 457 -1.27 9.74 9.94
CA ILE A 457 -1.86 9.23 11.19
C ILE A 457 -1.34 10.04 12.38
N THR A 458 -0.02 10.20 12.47
CA THR A 458 0.59 10.96 13.57
C THR A 458 0.11 12.41 13.57
N LEU A 459 0.03 13.06 12.41
CA LEU A 459 -0.53 14.42 12.31
C LEU A 459 -2.02 14.47 12.69
N THR A 460 -2.81 13.43 12.40
CA THR A 460 -4.21 13.34 12.82
C THR A 460 -4.31 13.22 14.34
N GLU A 461 -3.49 12.37 14.96
CA GLU A 461 -3.38 12.24 16.42
C GLU A 461 -2.93 13.54 17.09
N ARG A 462 -2.06 14.31 16.44
CA ARG A 462 -1.50 15.56 16.97
C ARG A 462 -2.33 16.80 16.64
N ALA A 463 -3.38 16.68 15.81
CA ALA A 463 -4.25 17.79 15.45
C ALA A 463 -4.95 18.49 16.63
N PRO A 464 -5.36 17.79 17.72
CA PRO A 464 -5.96 18.46 18.89
C PRO A 464 -5.05 19.49 19.56
N TYR A 465 -3.72 19.37 19.43
CA TYR A 465 -2.77 20.28 20.04
C TYR A 465 -2.63 21.62 19.30
N GLY A 466 -3.07 21.71 18.04
CA GLY A 466 -3.05 22.97 17.29
C GLY A 466 -3.28 22.82 15.79
N ASN A 467 -3.74 23.91 15.18
CA ASN A 467 -4.04 23.99 13.74
C ASN A 467 -2.82 24.30 12.86
N THR A 468 -1.65 24.56 13.45
CA THR A 468 -0.38 24.82 12.75
C THR A 468 0.72 23.97 13.35
N LEU A 469 1.77 23.65 12.59
CA LEU A 469 2.88 22.83 13.08
C LEU A 469 3.49 23.41 14.36
N ALA A 470 3.72 24.73 14.40
CA ALA A 470 4.29 25.38 15.59
C ALA A 470 3.36 25.26 16.81
N ALA A 471 2.05 25.50 16.64
CA ALA A 471 1.09 25.41 17.74
C ALA A 471 0.92 23.97 18.24
N ALA A 472 0.84 23.01 17.32
CA ALA A 472 0.71 21.60 17.67
C ALA A 472 1.92 21.09 18.44
N VAL A 473 3.14 21.44 18.02
CA VAL A 473 4.36 21.07 18.75
C VAL A 473 4.39 21.73 20.13
N GLN A 474 4.03 23.01 20.23
CA GLN A 474 3.97 23.70 21.53
C GLN A 474 2.99 23.03 22.49
N GLY A 475 1.77 22.74 22.03
CA GLY A 475 0.76 22.06 22.84
C GLY A 475 1.23 20.67 23.27
N TYR A 476 1.75 19.88 22.33
CA TYR A 476 2.20 18.52 22.59
C TYR A 476 3.38 18.46 23.57
N VAL A 477 4.39 19.30 23.35
CA VAL A 477 5.57 19.37 24.22
C VAL A 477 5.19 19.90 25.60
N ALA A 478 4.31 20.90 25.70
CA ALA A 478 3.85 21.43 26.98
C ALA A 478 3.15 20.36 27.83
N GLU A 479 2.30 19.53 27.21
CA GLU A 479 1.67 18.39 27.90
C GLU A 479 2.71 17.37 28.36
N ARG A 480 3.67 16.98 27.49
CA ARG A 480 4.75 16.05 27.87
C ARG A 480 5.63 16.58 29.00
N LEU A 481 5.91 17.88 29.01
CA LEU A 481 6.66 18.52 30.09
C LEU A 481 5.92 18.42 31.44
N GLN A 482 4.59 18.49 31.45
CA GLN A 482 3.79 18.32 32.67
C GLN A 482 3.74 16.86 33.16
N GLN A 483 3.88 15.90 32.25
CA GLN A 483 3.84 14.47 32.54
C GLN A 483 5.22 13.88 32.88
N ALA A 484 6.31 14.58 32.55
CA ALA A 484 7.67 14.11 32.78
C ALA A 484 7.93 13.83 34.27
N ARG A 485 8.45 12.64 34.58
CA ARG A 485 8.65 12.15 35.95
C ARG A 485 10.10 12.23 36.42
N SER A 486 11.03 12.53 35.50
CA SER A 486 12.45 12.59 35.78
C SER A 486 13.12 13.84 35.23
N LEU A 487 14.20 14.28 35.88
CA LEU A 487 15.03 15.37 35.38
C LEU A 487 15.69 15.00 34.04
N ALA A 488 16.01 13.71 33.82
CA ALA A 488 16.60 13.21 32.59
C ALA A 488 15.65 13.43 31.40
N GLU A 489 14.37 13.03 31.52
CA GLU A 489 13.33 13.29 30.50
C GLU A 489 13.19 14.78 30.18
N LEU A 490 13.13 15.62 31.21
CA LEU A 490 13.03 17.08 31.04
C LEU A 490 14.24 17.65 30.29
N THR A 491 15.45 17.23 30.65
CA THR A 491 16.68 17.70 29.97
C THR A 491 16.77 17.22 28.53
N ALA A 492 16.35 16.00 28.24
CA ALA A 492 16.32 15.46 26.89
C ALA A 492 15.30 16.20 26.02
N LEU A 493 14.09 16.44 26.55
CA LEU A 493 13.05 17.17 25.84
C LEU A 493 13.45 18.63 25.59
N LEU A 494 14.05 19.29 26.59
CA LEU A 494 14.58 20.65 26.43
C LEU A 494 15.64 20.71 25.33
N ALA A 495 16.58 19.76 25.31
CA ALA A 495 17.61 19.68 24.27
C ALA A 495 17.00 19.52 22.86
N ALA A 496 15.92 18.74 22.74
CA ALA A 496 15.20 18.56 21.47
C ALA A 496 14.39 19.80 21.03
N VAL A 497 13.92 20.63 21.97
CA VAL A 497 13.14 21.85 21.71
C VAL A 497 14.01 23.01 21.23
N LEU A 498 15.24 23.14 21.73
CA LEU A 498 16.14 24.25 21.39
C LEU A 498 16.27 24.53 19.88
N PRO A 499 16.51 23.53 19.01
CA PRO A 499 16.62 23.77 17.57
C PRO A 499 15.27 23.96 16.85
N ALA A 500 14.14 23.75 17.52
CA ALA A 500 12.79 23.86 16.93
C ALA A 500 12.23 25.30 16.92
N ASP A 501 12.97 26.28 17.46
CA ASP A 501 12.60 27.71 17.49
C ASP A 501 11.17 27.95 18.02
N LEU A 502 10.92 27.58 19.28
CA LEU A 502 9.63 27.69 19.95
C LEU A 502 9.74 28.59 21.20
N PRO A 503 9.78 29.93 21.03
CA PRO A 503 10.10 30.86 22.13
C PRO A 503 9.04 30.97 23.23
N ALA A 504 7.86 30.35 23.05
CA ALA A 504 6.77 30.37 24.02
C ALA A 504 6.76 29.18 24.98
N LEU A 505 7.62 28.17 24.76
CA LEU A 505 7.77 26.98 25.61
C LEU A 505 8.70 27.22 26.80
#